data_AF-A0A519U6Q7-F1
#
_entry.id   AF-A0A519U6Q7-F1
#
_cell.length_a   1.000
_cell.length_b   1.000
_cell.length_c   1.000
_cell.angle_alpha   90.00
_cell.angle_beta   90.00
_cell.angle_gamma   90.00
#
_symmetry.space_group_name_H-M   'P 1'
#
loop_
_entity.id
_entity.type
_entity.pdbx_description
1 polymer ?
#
loop_
_entity_poly.entity_id
_entity_poly.type
_entity_poly.pdbx_seq_one_letter_code
_entity_poly.pdbx_strand_id
1 'polypeptide(L)' 'DQVLYGKWTGTEITVEGEDYLIMQEKDILAVL' A
#
# COMPACT_ATOMS: atom_id res chain seq x y z
N ASP A 1 3.31 -8.87 8.46
CA ASP A 1 4.55 -8.35 7.83
C ASP A 1 4.40 -6.86 7.65
N GLN A 2 5.42 -6.09 8.03
CA GLN A 2 5.39 -4.63 7.86
C GLN A 2 6.15 -4.29 6.58
N VAL A 3 5.53 -3.55 5.67
CA VAL A 3 6.13 -3.22 4.36
C VAL A 3 6.46 -1.74 4.27
N LEU A 4 7.63 -1.43 3.71
CA LEU A 4 8.05 -0.07 3.39
C LEU A 4 7.75 0.20 1.92
N TYR A 5 7.02 1.27 1.63
CA TYR A 5 6.65 1.67 0.28
C TYR A 5 6.82 3.17 0.06
N GLY A 6 6.80 3.61 -1.21
CA GLY A 6 6.93 5.02 -1.57
C GLY A 6 5.76 5.87 -1.06
N LYS A 7 6.05 7.02 -0.44
CA LYS A 7 5.04 7.92 0.15
C LYS A 7 3.95 8.42 -0.83
N TRP A 8 4.21 8.36 -2.14
CA TRP A 8 3.32 8.87 -3.18
C TRP A 8 2.89 7.79 -4.20
N THR A 9 3.03 6.51 -3.84
CA THR A 9 2.69 5.37 -4.70
C THR A 9 1.46 4.63 -4.17
N GLY A 10 0.52 4.31 -5.06
CA GLY A 10 -0.69 3.56 -4.74
C GLY A 10 -1.99 4.35 -4.89
N THR A 11 -3.11 3.69 -4.67
CA THR A 11 -4.46 4.29 -4.68
C THR A 11 -5.17 3.87 -3.40
N GLU A 12 -5.64 4.87 -2.65
CA GLU A 12 -6.46 4.66 -1.47
C GLU A 12 -7.91 4.41 -1.92
N ILE A 13 -8.51 3.33 -1.40
CA ILE A 13 -9.90 2.97 -1.65
C ILE A 13 -10.58 2.61 -0.34
N THR A 14 -11.85 2.96 -0.21
CA THR A 14 -12.68 2.52 0.91
C THR A 14 -13.63 1.43 0.41
N VAL A 15 -13.60 0.26 1.04
CA VAL A 15 -14.46 -0.88 0.72
C VAL A 15 -15.13 -1.34 2.00
N GLU A 16 -16.46 -1.40 2.02
CA GLU A 16 -17.26 -1.82 3.18
C GLU A 16 -16.97 -1.03 4.48
N GLY A 17 -16.48 0.21 4.34
CA GLY A 17 -16.16 1.09 5.47
C GLY A 17 -14.73 0.93 6.00
N GLU A 18 -13.93 0.08 5.38
CA GLU A 18 -12.51 -0.07 5.68
C GLU A 18 -11.64 0.56 4.59
N ASP A 19 -10.56 1.21 5.00
CA ASP A 19 -9.62 1.87 4.10
C ASP A 19 -8.49 0.94 3.71
N TYR A 20 -8.27 0.81 2.40
CA TYR A 20 -7.24 -0.02 1.80
C TYR A 20 -6.34 0.82 0.90
N LEU A 21 -5.06 0.47 0.87
CA LEU A 21 -4.09 1.02 -0.06
C LEU A 21 -3.71 -0.05 -1.09
N ILE A 22 -4.11 0.15 -2.34
CA ILE A 22 -3.68 -0.69 -3.46
C ILE A 22 -2.35 -0.17 -3.98
N MET A 23 -1.35 -1.05 -4.11
CA MET A 23 -0.02 -0.73 -4.65
C MET A 23 0.47 -1.82 -5.59
N GLN A 24 1.40 -1.47 -6.50
CA GLN A 24 2.07 -2.47 -7.33
C GLN A 24 3.25 -3.06 -6.55
N GLU A 25 3.58 -4.33 -6.81
CA GLU A 25 4.68 -5.01 -6.12
C GLU A 25 6.01 -4.26 -6.22
N LYS A 26 6.29 -3.64 -7.37
CA LYS A 26 7.49 -2.83 -7.61
C LYS A 26 7.64 -1.62 -6.67
N ASP A 27 6.55 -1.19 -6.04
CA ASP A 27 6.52 -0.03 -5.14
C ASP A 27 6.92 -0.41 -3.71
N ILE A 28 7.10 -1.71 -3.43
CA ILE A 28 7.57 -2.26 -2.15
C ILE A 28 9.11 -2.20 -2.13
N LEU A 29 9.63 -1.44 -1.17
CA LEU A 29 11.07 -1.23 -0.98
C LEU A 29 11.70 -2.31 -0.09
N ALA A 30 10.98 -2.77 0.93
CA ALA A 30 11.42 -3.80 1.87
C ALA A 30 10.24 -4.41 2.63
N VAL A 31 10.44 -5.64 3.11
CA VAL A 31 9.54 -6.36 4.04
C VAL A 31 10.28 -6.56 5.36
N LEU A 32 9.62 -6.26 6.48
CA LEU A 32 10.13 -6.36 7.86
C LEU A 32 9.31 -7.36 8.68
#